data_AF-R7CYA3-F1
#
_entry.id   AF-R7CYA3-F1
#
_cell.length_a   1.000
_cell.length_b   1.000
_cell.length_c   1.000
_cell.angle_alpha   90.00
_cell.angle_beta   90.00
_cell.angle_gamma   90.00
#
_symmetry.space_group_name_H-M   'P 1'
#
loop_
_entity.id
_entity.type
_entity.pdbx_description
1 polymer ?
#
loop_
_entity_poly.entity_id
_entity_poly.type
_entity_poly.pdbx_seq_one_letter_code
_entity_poly.pdbx_strand_id
1 'polypeptide(L)'
;MGEVIVYEMIFDYKGEMPDLAYGVEAIPLTGHIHKTTYFIAPTKQFVKMKEEDTDTKSFSSLLLNDHNLWDEKAFGMTYKK
;
A
#
# COMPACT_ATOMS: atom_id res chain seq x y z
N MET A 1 14.08 23.13 2.41
CA MET A 1 13.16 22.35 3.25
C MET A 1 12.31 21.52 2.31
N GLY A 2 12.19 20.22 2.56
CA GLY A 2 11.55 19.28 1.63
C GLY A 2 10.54 18.39 2.34
N GLU A 3 9.63 17.83 1.56
CA GLU A 3 8.65 16.84 2.00
C GLU A 3 9.02 15.50 1.38
N VAL A 4 8.87 14.43 2.15
CA VAL A 4 8.97 13.05 1.66
C VAL A 4 7.68 12.34 2.02
N ILE A 5 7.04 11.74 1.02
CA ILE A 5 5.86 10.92 1.21
C ILE A 5 6.26 9.47 0.94
N VAL A 6 6.00 8.60 1.91
CA VAL A 6 6.21 7.15 1.79
C VAL A 6 4.84 6.51 1.63
N TYR A 7 4.73 5.63 0.62
CA TYR A 7 3.56 4.80 0.38
C TYR A 7 3.93 3.34 0.56
N GLU A 8 3.11 2.61 1.30
CA GLU A 8 3.27 1.18 1.57
C GLU A 8 1.98 0.46 1.19
N MET A 9 2.07 -0.56 0.32
CA MET A 9 0.96 -1.46 0.03
C MET A 9 1.01 -2.64 0.98
N ILE A 10 0.02 -2.75 1.85
CA ILE A 10 -0.06 -3.80 2.87
C ILE A 10 -1.09 -4.83 2.42
N PHE A 11 -0.66 -6.08 2.29
CA PHE A 11 -1.52 -7.20 1.94
C PHE A 11 -1.91 -7.97 3.20
N ASP A 12 -3.21 -8.07 3.44
CA ASP A 12 -3.81 -8.84 4.52
C ASP A 12 -4.06 -10.27 4.04
N TYR A 13 -3.23 -11.21 4.51
CA TYR A 13 -3.44 -12.64 4.27
C TYR A 13 -3.84 -13.33 5.57
N LYS A 14 -5.01 -13.99 5.59
CA LYS A 14 -5.46 -14.81 6.71
C LYS A 14 -5.20 -16.28 6.41
N GLY A 15 -4.09 -16.80 6.91
CA GLY A 15 -3.68 -18.20 6.76
C GLY A 15 -2.17 -18.35 6.89
N GLU A 16 -1.69 -19.59 6.94
CA GLU A 16 -0.29 -19.86 6.61
C GLU A 16 -0.12 -19.66 5.12
N MET A 17 0.86 -18.85 4.70
CA MET A 17 1.20 -18.72 3.28
C MET A 17 1.62 -20.12 2.83
N PRO A 18 0.77 -20.85 2.09
CA PRO A 18 1.02 -22.24 1.85
C PRO A 18 2.26 -22.32 0.97
N ASP A 19 3.11 -23.33 1.22
CA ASP A 19 4.30 -23.63 0.42
C ASP A 19 3.88 -24.23 -0.93
N LEU A 20 2.94 -23.54 -1.61
CA LEU A 20 2.44 -23.91 -2.91
C LEU A 20 3.55 -23.63 -3.91
N ALA A 21 3.92 -24.64 -4.68
CA ALA A 21 4.59 -24.43 -5.95
C ALA A 21 3.82 -23.32 -6.68
N TYR A 22 4.51 -22.24 -7.06
CA TYR A 22 3.95 -21.06 -7.74
C TYR A 22 2.74 -21.44 -8.59
N GLY A 23 1.55 -21.18 -8.05
CA GLY A 23 0.30 -21.48 -8.75
C GLY A 23 0.20 -20.60 -9.99
N VAL A 24 -0.22 -21.18 -11.11
CA VAL A 24 -0.42 -20.45 -12.38
C VAL A 24 -1.62 -19.49 -12.30
N GLU A 25 -2.54 -19.73 -11.35
CA GLU A 25 -3.77 -18.95 -11.20
C GLU A 25 -3.59 -17.77 -10.22
N ALA A 26 -3.95 -16.58 -10.70
CA ALA A 26 -3.95 -15.35 -9.92
C ALA A 26 -4.97 -15.44 -8.77
N ILE A 27 -4.50 -15.39 -7.53
CA ILE A 27 -5.39 -15.27 -6.37
C ILE A 27 -5.81 -13.82 -6.14
N PRO A 28 -7.06 -13.56 -5.72
CA PRO A 28 -7.44 -12.22 -5.27
C PRO A 28 -6.67 -11.87 -4.00
N LEU A 29 -6.15 -10.65 -3.94
CA LEU A 29 -5.43 -10.12 -2.79
C LEU A 29 -6.36 -9.20 -2.02
N THR A 30 -6.23 -9.21 -0.70
CA THR A 30 -6.88 -8.20 0.17
C THR A 30 -5.79 -7.30 0.72
N GLY A 31 -5.98 -5.99 0.69
CA GLY A 31 -4.98 -5.06 1.18
C GLY A 31 -5.46 -3.63 1.28
N HIS A 32 -4.56 -2.75 1.69
CA HIS A 32 -4.77 -1.30 1.81
C HIS A 32 -3.44 -0.55 1.60
N ILE A 33 -3.53 0.75 1.33
CA ILE A 33 -2.36 1.63 1.19
C ILE A 33 -2.21 2.43 2.48
N HIS A 34 -1.02 2.34 3.07
CA HIS A 34 -0.56 3.19 4.16
C HIS A 34 0.31 4.31 3.59
N LYS A 35 -0.02 5.56 3.91
CA LYS A 35 0.71 6.74 3.44
C LYS A 35 1.21 7.53 4.64
N THR A 36 2.52 7.72 4.71
CA THR A 36 3.16 8.57 5.72
C THR A 36 3.83 9.78 5.07
N THR A 37 3.50 10.98 5.54
CA THR A 37 4.16 12.22 5.14
C THR A 37 5.19 12.62 6.19
N TYR A 38 6.42 12.86 5.76
CA TYR A 38 7.53 13.35 6.56
C TYR A 38 8.00 14.73 6.07
N PHE A 39 8.33 15.60 7.02
CA PHE A 39 9.03 16.84 6.76
C PHE A 39 10.53 16.64 7.00
N ILE A 40 11.37 17.09 6.07
CA ILE A 40 12.83 17.12 6.25
C ILE A 40 13.18 18.43 6.97
N ALA A 41 13.44 18.31 8.26
CA ALA A 41 13.87 19.43 9.09
C ALA A 41 15.23 19.99 8.61
N PRO A 42 15.56 21.26 8.91
CA PRO A 42 16.88 21.83 8.60
C PRO A 42 18.05 21.02 9.17
N THR A 43 17.82 20.29 10.26
CA THR A 43 18.76 19.35 10.89
C THR A 43 18.95 18.04 10.12
N LYS A 44 18.33 17.89 8.93
CA LYS A 44 18.28 16.67 8.10
C LYS A 44 17.58 15.48 8.78
N GLN A 45 16.80 15.73 9.83
CA GLN A 45 15.97 14.73 10.47
C GLN A 45 14.61 14.66 9.77
N PHE A 46 14.08 13.44 9.64
CA PHE A 46 12.72 13.21 9.16
C PHE A 46 11.76 13.33 10.34
N VAL A 47 10.84 14.28 10.26
CA VAL A 47 9.78 14.46 11.25
C VAL A 47 8.48 13.96 10.65
N LYS A 48 7.88 12.93 11.25
CA LYS A 48 6.57 12.39 10.81
C LYS A 48 5.50 13.45 11.04
N MET A 49 4.72 13.74 10.01
CA MET A 49 3.70 14.80 10.02
C MET A 49 2.28 14.25 10.00
N LYS A 50 2.03 13.25 9.15
CA LYS A 50 0.70 12.71 8.90
C LYS A 50 0.79 11.23 8.52
N GLU A 51 -0.20 10.45 8.95
CA GLU A 51 -0.46 9.09 8.50
C GLU A 51 -1.90 9.01 7.98
N GLU A 52 -2.08 8.34 6.85
CA GLU A 52 -3.36 8.11 6.21
C GLU A 52 -3.43 6.67 5.73
N ASP A 53 -4.52 5.99 6.03
CA ASP A 53 -4.80 4.65 5.53
C ASP A 53 -5.99 4.69 4.59
N THR A 54 -5.96 3.88 3.53
CA THR A 54 -7.18 3.59 2.77
C THR A 54 -8.08 2.61 3.52
N ASP A 55 -9.31 2.46 3.03
CA ASP A 55 -10.08 1.26 3.32
C ASP A 55 -9.39 0.00 2.75
N THR A 56 -9.66 -1.12 3.39
CA THR A 56 -9.17 -2.43 2.97
C THR A 56 -10.09 -2.96 1.87
N LYS A 57 -9.50 -3.37 0.74
CA LYS A 57 -10.22 -3.92 -0.42
C LYS A 57 -9.61 -5.23 -0.89
N SER A 58 -10.47 -6.08 -1.44
CA SER A 58 -10.03 -7.22 -2.25
C SER A 58 -9.98 -6.81 -3.72
N PHE A 59 -8.92 -7.18 -4.41
CA PHE A 59 -8.70 -6.88 -5.83
C PHE A 59 -7.93 -8.00 -6.54
N SER A 60 -7.96 -8.01 -7.87
CA SER A 60 -7.21 -8.99 -8.66
C SER A 60 -5.72 -8.72 -8.58
N SER A 61 -4.91 -9.76 -8.31
CA SER A 61 -3.45 -9.64 -8.29
C SER A 61 -2.86 -9.23 -9.64
N LEU A 62 -3.59 -9.41 -10.75
CA LEU A 62 -3.18 -8.93 -12.07
C LEU A 62 -2.98 -7.41 -12.12
N LEU A 63 -3.75 -6.65 -11.33
CA LEU A 63 -3.65 -5.17 -11.30
C LEU A 63 -2.28 -4.67 -10.82
N LEU A 64 -1.52 -5.50 -10.09
CA LEU A 64 -0.17 -5.16 -9.63
C LEU A 64 0.83 -5.03 -10.78
N ASN A 65 0.54 -5.61 -11.95
CA ASN A 65 1.39 -5.52 -13.13
C ASN A 65 1.16 -4.23 -13.93
N ASP A 66 -0.07 -3.70 -13.87
CA ASP A 66 -0.54 -2.64 -14.76
C ASP A 66 -0.60 -1.27 -14.08
N HIS A 67 -0.62 -1.25 -12.74
CA HIS A 67 -0.81 -0.03 -11.95
C HIS A 67 0.25 0.17 -10.89
N ASN A 68 0.46 1.45 -10.54
CA ASN A 68 1.39 1.83 -9.49
C ASN A 68 0.78 1.58 -8.11
N LEU A 69 1.55 1.01 -7.17
CA LEU A 69 1.04 0.54 -5.87
C LEU A 69 0.45 1.65 -4.98
N TRP A 70 0.71 2.92 -5.28
CA TRP A 70 0.15 4.07 -4.57
C TRP A 70 -1.02 4.76 -5.30
N ASP A 71 -1.53 4.20 -6.39
CA ASP A 71 -2.75 4.69 -7.05
C ASP A 71 -3.99 4.05 -6.41
N GLU A 72 -4.53 4.69 -5.37
CA GLU A 72 -5.64 4.13 -4.61
C GLU A 72 -6.87 3.85 -5.47
N LYS A 73 -7.08 4.64 -6.53
CA LYS A 73 -8.26 4.52 -7.39
C LYS A 73 -8.17 3.31 -8.30
N ALA A 74 -6.97 2.96 -8.77
CA ALA A 74 -6.75 1.76 -9.58
C ALA A 74 -7.12 0.47 -8.81
N PHE A 75 -6.96 0.48 -7.49
CA PHE A 75 -7.34 -0.63 -6.62
C PHE A 75 -8.73 -0.48 -5.98
N GLY A 76 -9.50 0.54 -6.38
CA GLY A 76 -10.84 0.80 -5.83
C GLY A 76 -10.85 1.17 -4.34
N MET A 77 -9.74 1.71 -3.85
CA MET A 77 -9.52 2.11 -2.46
C MET A 77 -9.78 3.61 -2.29
N THR A 78 -10.09 4.03 -1.06
CA THR A 78 -10.29 5.44 -0.70
C THR A 78 -9.68 5.72 0.67
N TYR A 79 -8.92 6.81 0.77
CA TYR A 79 -8.38 7.27 2.06
C TYR A 79 -9.48 7.50 3.08
N LYS A 80 -9.31 6.92 4.27
CA LYS A 80 -10.19 7.13 5.41
C LYS A 80 -10.14 8.62 5.79
N LYS A 81 -11.31 9.19 6.04
CA LYS A 81 -11.45 10.57 6.53
C LYS A 81 -11.08 10.67 8.00
#